data_AF-A0A1E3Y788-F1
#
_entry.id   AF-A0A1E3Y788-F1
#
_cell.length_a   1.000
_cell.length_b   1.000
_cell.length_c   1.000
_cell.angle_alpha   90.00
_cell.angle_beta   90.00
_cell.angle_gamma   90.00
#
_symmetry.space_group_name_H-M   'P 1'
#
loop_
_entity.id
_entity.type
_entity.pdbx_description
1 polymer ?
#
loop_
_entity_poly.entity_id
_entity_poly.type
_entity_poly.pdbx_seq_one_letter_code
_entity_poly.pdbx_strand_id
1 'polypeptide(L)'
;MSDRKYRQRGYQDSPGQARRDDDRPQRPRRPPEPRDPRIARDPRVPNMPGFREVVRCARCGALAPAAIGPDTVCRACGTALHSCAQCTSFDPGAVYECRQKIPTRISPKDAKNTCTLFSPRVQVERETGSTPAPAARPPSSSTPRREPMSGARKAFDDLFKF
;
A
#
# COMPACT_ATOMS: atom_id res chain seq x y z
N MET A 1 -43.75 44.10 -7.27
CA MET A 1 -43.36 43.14 -6.21
C MET A 1 -42.11 42.39 -6.65
N SER A 2 -41.02 42.63 -5.91
CA SER A 2 -39.69 41.99 -5.93
C SER A 2 -38.91 41.96 -7.25
N ASP A 3 -38.25 43.08 -7.52
CA ASP A 3 -36.95 43.17 -8.18
C ASP A 3 -35.95 42.25 -7.45
N ARG A 4 -35.54 41.14 -8.09
CA ARG A 4 -34.51 40.23 -7.55
C ARG A 4 -33.32 40.25 -8.49
N LYS A 5 -32.35 41.11 -8.16
CA LYS A 5 -31.05 41.34 -8.80
C LYS A 5 -30.10 40.11 -8.86
N TYR A 6 -30.57 38.92 -8.51
CA TYR A 6 -29.77 37.69 -8.56
C TYR A 6 -30.65 36.50 -8.92
N ARG A 7 -30.74 36.20 -10.22
CA ARG A 7 -31.31 34.94 -10.71
C ARG A 7 -30.13 34.10 -11.20
N GLN A 8 -29.72 33.13 -10.39
CA GLN A 8 -28.70 32.15 -10.76
C GLN A 8 -29.21 31.34 -11.95
N ARG A 9 -28.50 31.40 -13.09
CA ARG A 9 -28.85 30.62 -14.29
C ARG A 9 -28.51 29.16 -13.99
N GLY A 10 -29.52 28.30 -13.94
CA GLY A 10 -29.32 26.88 -13.69
C GLY A 10 -28.77 26.18 -14.93
N TYR A 11 -28.02 25.10 -14.73
CA TYR A 11 -27.47 24.25 -15.80
C TYR A 11 -28.55 23.71 -16.79
N GLN A 12 -29.83 23.82 -16.43
CA GLN A 12 -30.98 23.38 -17.22
C GLN A 12 -31.64 24.50 -18.05
N ASP A 13 -31.24 25.77 -17.88
CA ASP A 13 -31.84 26.93 -18.55
C ASP A 13 -31.21 27.26 -19.92
N SER A 14 -30.38 26.35 -20.46
CA SER A 14 -29.87 26.47 -21.83
C SER A 14 -30.76 25.63 -22.74
N PRO A 15 -31.64 26.23 -23.57
CA PRO A 15 -32.29 25.46 -24.61
C PRO A 15 -31.19 24.89 -25.49
N GLY A 16 -31.13 23.56 -25.57
CA GLY A 16 -30.14 22.83 -26.34
C GLY A 16 -30.03 23.42 -27.73
N GLN A 17 -28.94 24.14 -27.98
CA GLN A 17 -28.60 24.61 -29.31
C GLN A 17 -28.20 23.37 -30.11
N ALA A 18 -29.22 22.77 -30.72
CA ALA A 18 -29.06 21.89 -31.84
C ALA A 18 -28.25 22.65 -32.91
N ARG A 19 -27.06 22.10 -33.20
CA ARG A 19 -26.35 22.14 -34.47
C ARG A 19 -25.97 23.53 -35.00
N ARG A 20 -24.77 24.01 -34.64
CA ARG A 20 -23.94 24.89 -35.48
C ARG A 20 -22.45 24.60 -35.28
N ASP A 21 -22.05 23.36 -35.52
CA ASP A 21 -20.63 22.94 -35.52
C ASP A 21 -20.16 22.45 -36.90
N ASP A 22 -20.84 22.81 -37.99
CA ASP A 22 -20.50 22.30 -39.34
C ASP A 22 -19.66 23.27 -40.19
N ASP A 23 -19.40 24.51 -39.75
CA ASP A 23 -18.75 25.53 -40.60
C ASP A 23 -17.46 26.11 -39.99
N ARG A 24 -16.59 25.24 -39.45
CA ARG A 24 -15.25 25.65 -39.02
C ARG A 24 -14.21 25.13 -40.02
N PRO A 25 -13.54 25.99 -40.81
CA PRO A 25 -12.54 25.53 -41.76
C PRO A 25 -11.40 24.81 -41.02
N GLN A 26 -11.12 23.58 -41.46
CA GLN A 26 -10.05 22.75 -40.89
C GLN A 26 -8.70 23.42 -41.12
N ARG A 27 -8.09 23.94 -40.06
CA ARG A 27 -6.72 24.44 -40.11
C ARG A 27 -5.78 23.29 -40.50
N PRO A 28 -4.82 23.49 -41.43
CA PRO A 28 -3.82 22.50 -41.75
C PRO A 28 -3.06 22.08 -40.48
N ARG A 29 -2.94 20.76 -40.26
CA ARG A 29 -2.17 20.21 -39.14
C ARG A 29 -0.71 20.64 -39.32
N ARG A 30 -0.20 21.50 -38.43
CA ARG A 30 1.23 21.85 -38.43
C ARG A 30 2.07 20.59 -38.16
N PRO A 31 3.23 20.44 -38.81
CA PRO A 31 4.15 19.36 -38.49
C PRO A 31 4.54 19.40 -37.00
N PRO A 32 4.78 18.24 -36.36
CA PRO A 32 5.24 18.22 -34.97
C PRO A 32 6.58 18.96 -34.87
N GLU A 33 6.63 19.99 -34.03
CA GLU A 33 7.85 20.76 -33.80
C GLU A 33 8.99 19.89 -33.24
N PRO A 34 10.26 20.22 -33.52
CA PRO A 34 11.42 19.53 -32.98
C PRO A 34 11.37 19.52 -31.45
N ARG A 35 11.50 18.33 -30.86
CA ARG A 35 11.36 18.11 -29.42
C ARG A 35 12.64 18.54 -28.71
N ASP A 36 12.56 19.53 -27.82
CA ASP A 36 13.66 19.90 -26.93
C ASP A 36 13.86 18.80 -25.86
N PRO A 37 15.01 18.10 -25.82
CA PRO A 37 15.29 17.03 -24.86
C PRO A 37 15.36 17.51 -23.40
N ARG A 38 15.46 18.82 -23.15
CA ARG A 38 15.63 19.39 -21.81
C ARG A 38 14.31 19.58 -21.05
N ILE A 39 13.18 19.51 -21.76
CA ILE A 39 11.85 19.69 -21.16
C ILE A 39 11.26 18.31 -20.89
N ALA A 40 11.33 17.85 -19.64
CA ALA A 40 10.67 16.63 -19.20
C ALA A 40 9.14 16.81 -19.30
N ARG A 41 8.54 16.30 -20.39
CA ARG A 41 7.09 16.40 -20.64
C ARG A 41 6.25 15.49 -19.76
N ASP A 42 6.84 14.44 -19.19
CA ASP A 42 6.10 13.47 -18.39
C ASP A 42 6.12 13.87 -16.91
N PRO A 43 4.94 14.09 -16.29
CA PRO A 43 4.84 14.18 -14.84
C PRO A 43 5.48 12.93 -14.24
N ARG A 44 6.52 13.09 -13.43
CA ARG A 44 7.14 11.95 -12.75
C ARG A 44 6.08 11.30 -11.87
N VAL A 45 5.61 10.12 -12.27
CA VAL A 45 4.68 9.34 -11.45
C VAL A 45 5.40 9.03 -10.13
N PRO A 46 4.86 9.46 -8.97
CA PRO A 46 5.44 9.09 -7.69
C PRO A 46 5.44 7.58 -7.56
N ASN A 47 6.58 7.00 -7.13
CA ASN A 47 6.65 5.58 -6.82
C ASN A 47 5.77 5.31 -5.58
N MET A 48 4.56 4.80 -5.79
CA MET A 48 3.69 4.40 -4.69
C MET A 48 4.17 3.06 -4.13
N PRO A 49 4.53 2.98 -2.84
CA PRO A 49 4.92 1.72 -2.23
C PRO A 49 3.76 0.73 -2.29
N GLY A 50 4.10 -0.52 -2.60
CA GLY A 50 3.16 -1.63 -2.68
C GLY A 50 2.46 -1.91 -1.35
N PHE A 51 1.49 -2.82 -1.39
CA PHE A 51 0.84 -3.35 -0.20
C PHE A 51 1.06 -4.86 -0.16
N ARG A 52 1.32 -5.39 1.03
CA ARG A 52 1.43 -6.82 1.27
C ARG A 52 0.51 -7.27 2.39
N GLU A 53 0.01 -8.48 2.24
CA GLU A 53 -0.76 -9.16 3.26
C GLU A 53 0.19 -9.86 4.23
N VAL A 54 0.03 -9.58 5.53
CA VAL A 54 0.80 -10.21 6.61
C VAL A 54 -0.12 -10.74 7.68
N VAL A 55 0.29 -11.84 8.31
CA VAL A 55 -0.36 -12.37 9.51
C VAL A 55 0.56 -12.12 10.69
N ARG A 56 0.00 -11.65 11.81
CA ARG A 56 0.75 -11.39 13.05
C ARG A 56 0.16 -12.19 14.20
N CYS A 57 1.01 -12.62 15.11
CA CYS A 57 0.58 -13.26 16.35
C CYS A 57 -0.10 -12.23 17.28
N ALA A 58 -1.33 -12.43 17.75
CA ALA A 58 -1.96 -11.49 18.70
C ALA A 58 -1.27 -11.42 20.06
N ARG A 59 -0.45 -12.42 20.44
CA ARG A 59 0.24 -12.37 21.74
C ARG A 59 1.50 -11.52 21.71
N CYS A 60 2.31 -11.60 20.65
CA CYS A 60 3.62 -10.94 20.59
C CYS A 60 3.83 -10.03 19.37
N GLY A 61 2.90 -10.00 18.41
CA GLY A 61 2.99 -9.16 17.20
C GLY A 61 3.99 -9.64 16.13
N ALA A 62 4.72 -10.73 16.38
CA ALA A 62 5.67 -11.29 15.43
C ALA A 62 4.95 -11.79 14.16
N LEU A 63 5.66 -11.71 13.02
CA LEU A 63 5.17 -12.22 11.74
C LEU A 63 4.96 -13.74 11.82
N ALA A 64 3.75 -14.16 11.49
CA ALA A 64 3.33 -15.54 11.42
C ALA A 64 3.29 -16.00 9.96
N PRO A 65 3.35 -17.32 9.70
CA PRO A 65 3.10 -17.86 8.36
C PRO A 65 1.68 -17.49 7.90
N ALA A 66 1.51 -17.27 6.60
CA ALA A 66 0.19 -16.99 6.01
C ALA A 66 -0.76 -18.18 6.15
N ALA A 67 -0.23 -19.40 5.99
CA ALA A 67 -0.97 -20.64 6.22
C ALA A 67 -0.78 -21.12 7.67
N ILE A 68 -1.87 -21.14 8.43
CA ILE A 68 -1.90 -21.57 9.83
C ILE A 68 -2.71 -22.88 9.89
N GLY A 69 -2.01 -23.99 10.10
CA GLY A 69 -2.61 -25.29 10.42
C GLY A 69 -2.86 -25.47 11.93
N PRO A 70 -3.49 -26.56 12.36
CA PRO A 70 -3.88 -26.78 13.76
C PRO A 70 -2.69 -26.83 14.73
N ASP A 71 -1.55 -27.37 14.28
CA ASP A 71 -0.33 -27.52 15.09
C ASP A 71 0.67 -26.37 14.90
N THR A 72 0.31 -25.32 14.18
CA THR A 72 1.24 -24.23 13.92
C THR A 72 1.45 -23.37 15.16
N VAL A 73 2.73 -23.11 15.47
CA VAL A 73 3.18 -22.34 16.62
C VAL A 73 3.96 -21.10 16.19
N CYS A 74 3.88 -20.06 17.00
CA CYS A 74 4.63 -18.84 16.77
C CYS A 74 6.13 -19.06 17.04
N ARG A 75 6.99 -18.65 16.11
CA ARG A 75 8.45 -18.78 16.25
C ARG A 75 9.05 -17.88 17.33
N ALA A 76 8.37 -16.79 17.70
CA ALA A 76 8.90 -15.83 18.67
C ALA A 76 8.50 -16.19 20.11
N CYS A 77 7.23 -16.49 20.37
CA CYS A 77 6.73 -16.74 21.73
C CYS A 77 6.22 -18.17 21.98
N GLY A 78 6.26 -19.05 20.98
CA GLY A 78 5.86 -20.46 21.13
C GLY A 78 4.36 -20.72 21.25
N THR A 79 3.50 -19.69 21.18
CA THR A 79 2.05 -19.91 21.30
C THR A 79 1.44 -20.55 20.07
N ALA A 80 0.41 -21.35 20.27
CA ALA A 80 -0.41 -21.86 19.19
C ALA A 80 -1.04 -20.71 18.40
N LEU A 81 -0.84 -20.71 17.09
CA LEU A 81 -1.42 -19.72 16.19
C LEU A 81 -2.87 -20.06 15.80
N HIS A 82 -3.22 -21.35 15.88
CA HIS A 82 -4.58 -21.84 15.68
C HIS A 82 -5.42 -21.65 16.97
N SER A 83 -5.83 -20.41 17.23
CA SER A 83 -6.59 -20.01 18.41
C SER A 83 -7.69 -19.02 18.04
N CYS A 84 -8.73 -18.89 18.89
CA CYS A 84 -9.83 -17.96 18.60
C CYS A 84 -9.34 -16.51 18.53
N ALA A 85 -8.35 -16.13 19.35
CA ALA A 85 -7.76 -14.79 19.33
C ALA A 85 -7.15 -14.41 17.95
N GLN A 86 -6.67 -15.42 17.19
CA GLN A 86 -6.08 -15.27 15.86
C GLN A 86 -7.08 -15.36 14.70
N CYS A 87 -8.35 -15.60 14.99
CA CYS A 87 -9.38 -15.81 13.98
C CYS A 87 -10.02 -14.49 13.51
N THR A 88 -10.27 -14.35 12.20
CA THR A 88 -11.01 -13.21 11.61
C THR A 88 -12.44 -13.11 12.11
N SER A 89 -13.05 -14.25 12.45
CA SER A 89 -14.44 -14.34 12.90
C SER A 89 -14.61 -14.13 14.40
N PHE A 90 -13.53 -13.87 15.15
CA PHE A 90 -13.62 -13.60 16.57
C PHE A 90 -14.26 -12.23 16.83
N ASP A 91 -15.36 -12.24 17.59
CA ASP A 91 -16.11 -11.04 17.93
C ASP A 91 -16.66 -11.16 19.34
N PRO A 92 -16.15 -10.38 20.32
CA PRO A 92 -16.54 -10.50 21.72
C PRO A 92 -18.02 -10.19 21.99
N GLY A 93 -18.72 -9.50 21.07
CA GLY A 93 -20.14 -9.18 21.21
C GLY A 93 -21.09 -10.26 20.69
N ALA A 94 -20.58 -11.28 20.01
CA ALA A 94 -21.39 -12.35 19.42
C ALA A 94 -21.59 -13.54 20.36
N VAL A 95 -22.59 -14.38 20.07
CA VAL A 95 -22.81 -15.64 20.80
C VAL A 95 -21.55 -16.51 20.69
N TYR A 96 -21.05 -16.97 21.84
CA TYR A 96 -19.78 -17.71 21.98
C TYR A 96 -18.52 -16.96 21.52
N GLU A 97 -18.61 -15.64 21.36
CA GLU A 97 -17.53 -14.75 20.92
C GLU A 97 -17.08 -15.01 19.48
N CYS A 98 -17.99 -15.49 18.62
CA CYS A 98 -17.73 -15.81 17.22
C CYS A 98 -18.85 -15.30 16.32
N ARG A 99 -18.51 -14.68 15.18
CA ARG A 99 -19.47 -14.25 14.15
C ARG A 99 -20.11 -15.41 13.41
N GLN A 100 -19.41 -16.54 13.34
CA GLN A 100 -19.92 -17.76 12.72
C GLN A 100 -20.63 -18.62 13.75
N LYS A 101 -21.70 -19.31 13.32
CA LYS A 101 -22.46 -20.22 14.18
C LYS A 101 -21.61 -21.44 14.50
N ILE A 102 -21.09 -21.50 15.72
CA ILE A 102 -20.34 -22.64 16.26
C ILE A 102 -21.23 -23.49 17.17
N PRO A 103 -21.07 -24.82 17.19
CA PRO A 103 -21.91 -25.71 17.98
C PRO A 103 -21.64 -25.62 19.48
N THR A 104 -20.41 -25.33 19.87
CA THR A 104 -19.96 -25.31 21.27
C THR A 104 -19.04 -24.13 21.54
N ARG A 105 -19.11 -23.55 22.74
CA ARG A 105 -18.18 -22.50 23.17
C ARG A 105 -16.76 -23.05 23.30
N ILE A 106 -15.80 -22.44 22.62
CA ILE A 106 -14.38 -22.76 22.74
C ILE A 106 -13.77 -21.89 23.86
N SER A 107 -13.14 -22.50 24.86
CA SER A 107 -12.40 -21.83 25.93
C SER A 107 -11.24 -22.72 26.38
N PRO A 108 -10.05 -22.18 26.70
CA PRO A 108 -9.62 -20.78 26.62
C PRO A 108 -9.40 -20.29 25.16
N LYS A 109 -9.57 -18.98 24.91
CA LYS A 109 -9.51 -18.38 23.56
C LYS A 109 -8.10 -18.19 23.01
N ASP A 110 -7.11 -18.18 23.89
CA ASP A 110 -5.69 -18.00 23.57
C ASP A 110 -4.93 -19.32 23.39
N ALA A 111 -5.60 -20.45 23.63
CA ALA A 111 -5.01 -21.78 23.45
C ALA A 111 -5.34 -22.36 22.07
N LYS A 112 -4.61 -23.43 21.74
CA LYS A 112 -4.87 -24.24 20.56
C LYS A 112 -6.30 -24.74 20.57
N ASN A 113 -7.04 -24.50 19.49
CA ASN A 113 -8.36 -25.06 19.27
C ASN A 113 -8.35 -25.98 18.04
N THR A 114 -9.45 -26.70 17.81
CA THR A 114 -9.66 -27.58 16.65
C THR A 114 -10.81 -27.10 15.78
N CYS A 115 -11.14 -25.80 15.84
CA CYS A 115 -12.24 -25.22 15.08
C CYS A 115 -11.98 -25.35 13.57
N THR A 116 -12.87 -26.01 12.84
CA THR A 116 -12.75 -26.19 11.39
C THR A 116 -13.05 -24.92 10.60
N LEU A 117 -13.74 -23.95 11.21
CA LEU A 117 -14.09 -22.67 10.61
C LEU A 117 -13.01 -21.59 10.84
N PHE A 118 -11.85 -21.97 11.35
CA PHE A 118 -10.77 -21.03 11.63
C PHE A 118 -10.24 -20.40 10.34
N SER A 119 -10.10 -19.06 10.37
CA SER A 119 -9.42 -18.30 9.32
C SER A 119 -8.52 -17.27 9.97
N PRO A 120 -7.22 -17.22 9.64
CA PRO A 120 -6.28 -16.33 10.30
C PRO A 120 -6.53 -14.86 9.93
N ARG A 121 -6.31 -13.95 10.89
CA ARG A 121 -6.40 -12.50 10.66
C ARG A 121 -5.26 -12.01 9.79
N VAL A 122 -5.57 -11.66 8.56
CA VAL A 122 -4.66 -11.02 7.61
C VAL A 122 -4.76 -9.50 7.75
N GLN A 123 -3.62 -8.84 7.85
CA GLN A 123 -3.48 -7.38 7.86
C GLN A 123 -2.77 -6.94 6.60
N VAL A 124 -3.25 -5.86 5.98
CA VAL A 124 -2.62 -5.26 4.80
C VAL A 124 -1.66 -4.18 5.26
N GLU A 125 -0.37 -4.37 5.03
CA GLU A 125 0.68 -3.41 5.37
C GLU A 125 1.25 -2.76 4.12
N ARG A 126 1.57 -1.47 4.21
CA ARG A 126 2.31 -0.75 3.16
C ARG A 126 3.77 -1.22 3.19
N GLU A 127 4.29 -1.59 2.02
CA GLU A 127 5.68 -1.98 1.85
C GLU A 127 6.59 -0.74 1.92
N THR A 128 6.94 -0.32 3.14
CA THR A 128 7.90 0.77 3.36
C THR A 128 9.36 0.27 3.32
N GLY A 129 9.60 -0.91 2.77
CA GLY A 129 10.95 -1.44 2.58
C GLY A 129 11.65 -0.66 1.49
N SER A 130 12.81 -0.08 1.79
CA SER A 130 13.73 0.37 0.75
C SER A 130 14.11 -0.85 -0.09
N THR A 131 13.60 -0.94 -1.31
CA THR A 131 14.20 -1.83 -2.31
C THR A 131 15.68 -1.44 -2.38
N PRO A 132 16.66 -2.32 -2.05
CA PRO A 132 18.03 -2.04 -2.45
C PRO A 132 17.96 -1.90 -3.97
N ALA A 133 18.37 -0.73 -4.47
CA ALA A 133 18.35 -0.43 -5.89
C ALA A 133 18.92 -1.64 -6.66
N PRO A 134 18.30 -2.06 -7.78
CA PRO A 134 18.86 -3.14 -8.57
C PRO A 134 20.31 -2.76 -8.88
N ALA A 135 21.24 -3.62 -8.49
CA ALA A 135 22.66 -3.43 -8.71
C ALA A 135 22.85 -3.12 -10.20
N ALA A 136 23.10 -1.84 -10.50
CA ALA A 136 23.42 -1.40 -11.84
C ALA A 136 24.61 -2.23 -12.32
N ARG A 137 24.47 -2.79 -13.53
CA ARG A 137 25.54 -3.50 -14.27
C ARG A 137 26.88 -2.79 -14.03
N PRO A 138 27.97 -3.52 -13.76
CA PRO A 138 29.27 -2.89 -13.56
C PRO A 138 29.66 -2.14 -14.84
N PRO A 139 29.96 -0.83 -14.78
CA PRO A 139 30.61 -0.16 -15.90
C PRO A 139 32.01 -0.74 -16.06
N SER A 140 32.35 -1.05 -17.30
CA SER A 140 33.67 -1.49 -17.73
C SER A 140 34.77 -0.57 -17.19
N SER A 141 35.79 -1.24 -16.66
CA SER A 141 37.03 -0.73 -16.09
C SER A 141 37.75 0.32 -16.93
N SER A 142 37.94 1.51 -16.36
CA SER A 142 39.21 2.27 -16.44
C SER A 142 39.19 3.47 -15.49
N THR A 143 39.43 3.25 -14.20
CA THR A 143 39.87 4.29 -13.23
C THR A 143 40.34 3.61 -11.93
N PRO A 144 41.36 4.14 -11.23
CA PRO A 144 42.05 3.41 -10.18
C PRO A 144 41.19 3.29 -8.92
N ARG A 145 41.37 2.15 -8.27
CA ARG A 145 40.65 1.59 -7.11
C ARG A 145 40.60 2.59 -5.94
N ARG A 146 39.42 3.17 -5.65
CA ARG A 146 39.13 3.82 -4.36
C ARG A 146 38.60 2.77 -3.38
N GLU A 147 39.26 2.68 -2.23
CA GLU A 147 38.99 1.75 -1.12
C GLU A 147 37.56 1.83 -0.54
N PRO A 148 37.05 0.75 0.08
CA PRO A 148 35.63 0.55 0.36
C PRO A 148 35.10 1.39 1.54
N MET A 149 33.92 2.00 1.33
CA MET A 149 32.84 2.33 2.27
C MET A 149 33.13 2.69 3.76
N SER A 150 34.30 3.22 4.10
CA SER A 150 34.61 3.77 5.43
C SER A 150 34.61 5.31 5.46
N GLY A 151 34.60 5.97 4.30
CA GLY A 151 34.84 7.42 4.21
C GLY A 151 33.67 8.30 4.64
N ALA A 152 32.43 7.94 4.27
CA ALA A 152 31.28 8.82 4.51
C ALA A 152 30.97 8.98 6.01
N ARG A 153 30.92 7.88 6.77
CA ARG A 153 30.64 7.94 8.21
C ARG A 153 31.77 8.61 9.00
N LYS A 154 33.03 8.32 8.67
CA LYS A 154 34.19 8.97 9.31
C LYS A 154 34.24 10.48 9.06
N ALA A 155 33.91 10.93 7.85
CA ALA A 155 33.91 12.35 7.52
C ALA A 155 32.88 13.15 8.34
N PHE A 156 31.77 12.53 8.75
CA PHE A 156 30.80 13.17 9.64
C PHE A 156 31.28 13.20 11.09
N ASP A 157 31.88 12.12 11.59
CA ASP A 157 32.36 12.08 12.98
C ASP A 157 33.50 13.06 13.27
N ASP A 158 34.36 13.36 12.29
CA ASP A 158 35.49 14.27 12.48
C ASP A 158 35.09 15.76 12.52
N LEU A 159 33.87 16.12 12.09
CA LEU A 159 33.33 17.49 12.19
C LEU A 159 32.90 17.86 13.61
N PHE A 160 32.65 16.87 14.47
CA PHE A 160 32.13 17.07 15.83
C PHE A 160 33.14 16.73 16.93
N LYS A 161 34.39 16.43 16.56
CA LYS A 161 35.50 16.22 17.51
C LYS A 161 36.31 17.51 17.64
N PHE A 162 35.90 18.36 18.59
CA PHE A 162 36.73 19.42 19.15
C PHE A 162 37.42 18.93 20.42
#